data_AF-A0A7H8QNG3-F1
#
_entry.id   AF-A0A7H8QNG3-F1
#
_cell.length_a   1.000
_cell.length_b   1.000
_cell.length_c   1.000
_cell.angle_alpha   90.00
_cell.angle_beta   90.00
_cell.angle_gamma   90.00
#
_symmetry.space_group_name_H-M   'P 1'
#
loop_
_entity.id
_entity.type
_entity.pdbx_description
1 polymer ?
#
loop_
_entity_poly.entity_id
_entity_poly.type
_entity_poly.pdbx_seq_one_letter_code
_entity_poly.pdbx_strand_id
1 'polypeptide(L)'
;MELSPFLATETMAWEEAEAGLTRMKAYRSHARKLLSEKVNMEEAQKCLNSDLSPEIYNGLFACVAISRHAYRWATIPIIKVAQEETVVEFPPELDMAWSFLQQRYGVTSPGGNVTSNFYCNYDSDDNLVYTFNVGMPDAIRAAEYHFGHIFPAMERQGLPIYYHMVMAILSSKRDDLKQTVQHLKSISEHLKPTLKIFFDSLVDSKVSKKYWMRYVQGIQGWAAGNMVDSKYIEYDGLSGNQLLLLHCVDAFLGLEPYLPIENTLRYIPHLQRELSTAFSKHSFRRKAEKANNSRVVAEMDSIAKQLRLFRASHRSRATPYLSVPAPERLIMTAGKSVLESDAIQNVKSAIGFLDVLLLKRFQQTR
;
A
#
# COMPACT_ATOMS: atom_id res chain seq x y z
N MET A 1 -7.44 20.85 -0.17
CA MET A 1 -6.10 21.35 -0.51
C MET A 1 -5.65 22.56 0.31
N GLU A 2 -6.57 23.36 0.86
CA GLU A 2 -6.22 24.58 1.65
C GLU A 2 -5.26 24.31 2.83
N LEU A 3 -5.31 23.12 3.41
CA LEU A 3 -4.46 22.71 4.53
C LEU A 3 -3.11 22.13 4.14
N SER A 4 -2.96 21.66 2.90
CA SER A 4 -1.76 20.91 2.48
C SER A 4 -0.45 21.70 2.70
N PRO A 5 -0.37 23.02 2.42
CA PRO A 5 0.84 23.80 2.70
C PRO A 5 1.25 23.87 4.17
N PHE A 6 0.33 23.62 5.11
CA PHE A 6 0.62 23.66 6.54
C PHE A 6 1.10 22.33 7.11
N LEU A 7 1.10 21.26 6.31
CA LEU A 7 1.44 19.90 6.76
C LEU A 7 2.96 19.67 6.83
N ALA A 8 3.67 19.93 5.73
CA ALA A 8 5.11 19.68 5.63
C ALA A 8 5.96 20.89 6.04
N THR A 9 7.11 20.69 6.70
CA THR A 9 8.09 21.73 7.02
C THR A 9 9.51 21.25 6.76
N GLU A 10 10.42 22.16 6.42
CA GLU A 10 11.84 21.86 6.22
C GLU A 10 12.58 21.63 7.55
N THR A 11 12.21 22.38 8.58
CA THR A 11 12.86 22.41 9.88
C THR A 11 11.90 21.90 10.95
N MET A 12 12.01 20.62 11.28
CA MET A 12 11.76 20.17 12.66
C MET A 12 13.08 19.63 13.19
N ALA A 13 13.66 20.40 14.12
CA ALA A 13 14.72 19.90 14.97
C ALA A 13 14.10 18.91 15.97
N TRP A 14 14.77 17.80 16.21
CA TRP A 14 14.34 16.71 17.10
C TRP A 14 14.22 17.16 18.57
N GLU A 15 14.76 18.33 18.92
CA GLU A 15 14.67 18.98 20.24
C GLU A 15 13.36 19.77 20.43
N GLU A 16 12.54 19.95 19.39
CA GLU A 16 11.37 20.82 19.40
C GLU A 16 10.03 20.05 19.49
N ALA A 17 9.96 19.02 20.33
CA ALA A 17 8.75 18.22 20.51
C ALA A 17 7.50 19.08 20.83
N GLU A 18 7.69 20.17 21.58
CA GLU A 18 6.64 21.13 21.91
C GLU A 18 6.18 21.96 20.69
N ALA A 19 7.10 22.37 19.81
CA ALA A 19 6.75 23.07 18.57
C ALA A 19 6.00 22.14 17.60
N GLY A 20 6.47 20.89 17.49
CA GLY A 20 5.80 19.84 16.73
C GLY A 20 4.38 19.57 17.23
N LEU A 21 4.19 19.45 18.54
CA LEU A 21 2.87 19.29 19.16
C LEU A 21 1.96 20.50 18.91
N THR A 22 2.51 21.71 19.04
CA THR A 22 1.78 22.96 18.78
C THR A 22 1.28 23.01 17.34
N ARG A 23 2.15 22.67 16.39
CA ARG A 23 1.79 22.58 14.97
C ARG A 23 0.73 21.52 14.71
N MET A 24 0.88 20.34 15.32
CA MET A 24 -0.08 19.24 15.17
C MET A 24 -1.47 19.66 15.64
N LYS A 25 -1.56 20.30 16.81
CA LYS A 25 -2.81 20.86 17.37
C LYS A 25 -3.40 21.94 16.46
N ALA A 26 -2.56 22.87 15.96
CA ALA A 26 -3.00 23.93 15.07
C ALA A 26 -3.57 23.38 13.76
N TYR A 27 -2.89 22.42 13.14
CA TYR A 27 -3.36 21.75 11.92
C TYR A 27 -4.72 21.07 12.15
N ARG A 28 -4.85 20.25 13.20
CA ARG A 28 -6.10 19.55 13.52
C ARG A 28 -7.25 20.50 13.86
N SER A 29 -6.97 21.58 14.57
CA SER A 29 -7.96 22.61 14.90
C SER A 29 -8.48 23.27 13.62
N HIS A 30 -7.59 23.66 12.72
CA HIS A 30 -7.98 24.25 11.44
C HIS A 30 -8.72 23.24 10.54
N ALA A 31 -8.30 21.97 10.53
CA ALA A 31 -9.00 20.89 9.82
C ALA A 31 -10.41 20.68 10.33
N ARG A 32 -10.62 20.59 11.65
CA ARG A 32 -11.95 20.49 12.27
C ARG A 32 -12.82 21.67 11.86
N LYS A 33 -12.29 22.90 11.98
CA LYS A 33 -13.02 24.12 11.60
C LYS A 33 -13.47 24.07 10.13
N LEU A 34 -12.54 23.87 9.20
CA LEU A 34 -12.87 23.83 7.76
C LEU A 34 -13.86 22.72 7.42
N LEU A 35 -13.71 21.52 8.00
CA LEU A 35 -14.65 20.42 7.77
C LEU A 35 -16.05 20.79 8.26
N SER A 36 -16.17 21.30 9.49
CA SER A 36 -17.45 21.69 10.06
C SER A 36 -18.13 22.85 9.32
N GLU A 37 -17.35 23.77 8.75
CA GLU A 37 -17.86 24.93 8.02
C GLU A 37 -18.22 24.60 6.56
N LYS A 38 -17.52 23.66 5.92
CA LYS A 38 -17.62 23.42 4.47
C LYS A 38 -18.33 22.13 4.09
N VAL A 39 -18.47 21.17 5.00
CA VAL A 39 -19.13 19.90 4.72
C VAL A 39 -20.55 19.92 5.27
N ASN A 40 -21.53 19.94 4.38
CA ASN A 40 -22.90 19.67 4.75
C ASN A 40 -23.08 18.15 4.95
N MET A 41 -23.18 17.73 6.21
CA MET A 41 -23.26 16.32 6.58
C MET A 41 -24.51 15.61 6.01
N GLU A 42 -25.65 16.32 5.95
CA GLU A 42 -26.89 15.76 5.43
C GLU A 42 -26.81 15.53 3.92
N GLU A 43 -26.29 16.51 3.18
CA GLU A 43 -26.06 16.39 1.74
C GLU A 43 -25.00 15.34 1.43
N ALA A 44 -23.91 15.30 2.18
CA ALA A 44 -22.87 14.29 2.01
C ALA A 44 -23.44 12.88 2.20
N GLN A 45 -24.24 12.66 3.25
CA GLN A 45 -24.90 11.38 3.49
C GLN A 45 -25.90 11.02 2.38
N LYS A 46 -26.68 11.99 1.87
CA LYS A 46 -27.58 11.78 0.72
C LYS A 46 -26.80 11.38 -0.53
N CYS A 47 -25.70 12.06 -0.84
CA CYS A 47 -24.84 11.75 -1.97
C CYS A 47 -24.21 10.37 -1.86
N LEU A 48 -23.70 9.99 -0.67
CA LEU A 48 -23.13 8.66 -0.45
C LEU A 48 -24.14 7.53 -0.66
N ASN A 49 -25.41 7.74 -0.31
CA ASN A 49 -26.46 6.75 -0.54
C ASN A 49 -27.02 6.76 -1.98
N SER A 50 -26.54 7.65 -2.84
CA SER A 50 -26.96 7.72 -4.24
C SER A 50 -26.11 6.81 -5.14
N ASP A 51 -26.62 6.55 -6.35
CA ASP A 51 -25.91 5.75 -7.34
C ASP A 51 -24.87 6.61 -8.09
N LEU A 52 -23.68 6.77 -7.49
CA LEU A 52 -22.56 7.48 -8.09
C LEU A 52 -21.68 6.54 -8.92
N SER A 53 -20.99 7.09 -9.92
CA SER A 53 -20.07 6.32 -10.74
C SER A 53 -18.90 5.75 -9.92
N PRO A 54 -18.30 4.63 -10.34
CA PRO A 54 -17.12 4.07 -9.67
C PRO A 54 -15.96 5.07 -9.53
N GLU A 55 -15.77 5.94 -10.52
CA GLU A 55 -14.71 6.97 -10.53
C GLU A 55 -14.90 7.99 -9.41
N ILE A 56 -16.14 8.44 -9.20
CA ILE A 56 -16.47 9.38 -8.11
C ILE A 56 -16.19 8.72 -6.76
N TYR A 57 -16.61 7.47 -6.58
CA TYR A 57 -16.32 6.73 -5.35
C TYR A 57 -14.82 6.52 -5.13
N ASN A 58 -14.06 6.22 -6.19
CA ASN A 58 -12.61 6.06 -6.10
C ASN A 58 -11.93 7.38 -5.70
N GLY A 59 -12.30 8.49 -6.35
CA GLY A 59 -11.78 9.81 -6.01
C GLY A 59 -12.09 10.21 -4.56
N LEU A 60 -13.31 9.89 -4.09
CA LEU A 60 -13.68 10.11 -2.69
C LEU A 60 -12.92 9.18 -1.74
N PHE A 61 -12.70 7.91 -2.12
CA PHE A 61 -11.94 6.94 -1.33
C PHE A 61 -10.50 7.41 -1.09
N ALA A 62 -9.85 7.95 -2.13
CA ALA A 62 -8.54 8.59 -2.01
C ALA A 62 -8.59 9.86 -1.17
N CYS A 63 -9.54 10.76 -1.43
CA CYS A 63 -9.69 12.02 -0.70
C CYS A 63 -9.77 11.78 0.81
N VAL A 64 -10.72 10.95 1.25
CA VAL A 64 -10.95 10.69 2.67
C VAL A 64 -9.76 9.96 3.30
N ALA A 65 -9.17 8.96 2.63
CA ALA A 65 -8.00 8.25 3.16
C ALA A 65 -6.80 9.20 3.36
N ILE A 66 -6.49 10.03 2.36
CA ILE A 66 -5.39 10.99 2.43
C ILE A 66 -5.66 12.08 3.48
N SER A 67 -6.90 12.59 3.57
CA SER A 67 -7.30 13.52 4.63
C SER A 67 -7.16 12.92 6.03
N ARG A 68 -7.49 11.64 6.22
CA ARG A 68 -7.30 10.94 7.50
C ARG A 68 -5.84 10.78 7.86
N HIS A 69 -4.98 10.44 6.90
CA HIS A 69 -3.52 10.42 7.10
C HIS A 69 -2.98 11.80 7.47
N ALA A 70 -3.38 12.84 6.74
CA ALA A 70 -2.99 14.21 7.01
C ALA A 70 -3.48 14.67 8.39
N TYR A 71 -4.70 14.31 8.79
CA TYR A 71 -5.28 14.65 10.09
C TYR A 71 -4.60 13.91 11.25
N ARG A 72 -4.40 12.60 11.11
CA ARG A 72 -3.70 11.76 12.08
C ARG A 72 -2.32 12.31 12.34
N TRP A 73 -1.52 12.45 11.29
CA TRP A 73 -0.13 12.80 11.49
C TRP A 73 0.03 14.29 11.77
N ALA A 74 -0.78 15.12 11.10
CA ALA A 74 -0.90 16.57 11.23
C ALA A 74 0.41 17.37 11.10
N THR A 75 1.51 16.68 10.78
CA THR A 75 2.79 17.26 10.44
C THR A 75 3.63 16.27 9.64
N ILE A 76 4.46 16.81 8.75
CA ILE A 76 5.57 16.12 8.10
C ILE A 76 6.82 16.97 8.35
N PRO A 77 7.94 16.38 8.80
CA PRO A 77 8.15 14.98 9.13
C PRO A 77 7.27 14.45 10.27
N ILE A 78 7.03 13.13 10.34
CA ILE A 78 6.32 12.53 11.49
C ILE A 78 7.16 12.70 12.75
N ILE A 79 6.53 12.95 13.89
CA ILE A 79 7.19 13.13 15.19
C ILE A 79 6.76 12.07 16.21
N LYS A 80 7.61 11.77 17.19
CA LYS A 80 7.36 10.77 18.25
C LYS A 80 6.01 10.95 18.96
N VAL A 81 5.69 12.17 19.38
CA VAL A 81 4.42 12.47 20.08
C VAL A 81 3.18 12.14 19.23
N ALA A 82 3.27 12.22 17.90
CA ALA A 82 2.18 11.82 17.01
C ALA A 82 2.07 10.30 16.87
N GLN A 83 3.15 9.55 17.10
CA GLN A 83 3.14 8.07 17.09
C GLN A 83 2.68 7.47 18.41
N GLU A 84 2.85 8.20 19.52
CA GLU A 84 2.35 7.80 20.83
C GLU A 84 0.82 7.85 20.91
N GLU A 85 0.17 8.60 20.02
CA GLU A 85 -1.29 8.59 19.85
C GLU A 85 -1.74 7.29 19.16
N THR A 86 -2.16 6.33 20.00
CA THR A 86 -2.60 5.00 19.56
C THR A 86 -4.07 4.93 19.17
N VAL A 87 -4.90 5.91 19.55
CA VAL A 87 -6.30 6.04 19.14
C VAL A 87 -6.53 7.49 18.69
N VAL A 88 -7.12 7.66 17.50
CA VAL A 88 -7.28 8.98 16.87
C VAL A 88 -8.76 9.31 16.79
N GLU A 89 -9.15 10.43 17.38
CA GLU A 89 -10.51 10.98 17.28
C GLU A 89 -10.64 11.85 16.02
N PHE A 90 -11.24 11.27 14.98
CA PHE A 90 -11.48 11.99 13.74
C PHE A 90 -12.71 12.91 13.83
N PRO A 91 -12.73 14.00 13.04
CA PRO A 91 -13.94 14.81 12.86
C PRO A 91 -15.08 13.95 12.27
N PRO A 92 -16.35 14.17 12.68
CA PRO A 92 -17.50 13.40 12.20
C PRO A 92 -17.61 13.34 10.67
N GLU A 93 -17.19 14.39 9.97
CA GLU A 93 -17.18 14.50 8.51
C GLU A 93 -16.29 13.44 7.86
N LEU A 94 -15.13 13.18 8.46
CA LEU A 94 -14.20 12.15 7.97
C LEU A 94 -14.63 10.75 8.41
N ASP A 95 -15.18 10.59 9.61
CA ASP A 95 -15.59 9.28 10.13
C ASP A 95 -16.84 8.74 9.44
N MET A 96 -17.83 9.59 9.19
CA MET A 96 -19.06 9.21 8.48
C MET A 96 -18.74 8.73 7.07
N ALA A 97 -17.99 9.53 6.30
CA ALA A 97 -17.63 9.17 4.93
C ALA A 97 -16.74 7.91 4.89
N TRP A 98 -15.78 7.79 5.81
CA TRP A 98 -14.90 6.63 5.84
C TRP A 98 -15.63 5.34 6.18
N SER A 99 -16.55 5.37 7.14
CA SER A 99 -17.37 4.20 7.52
C SER A 99 -18.18 3.69 6.33
N PHE A 100 -18.75 4.59 5.54
CA PHE A 100 -19.46 4.24 4.32
C PHE A 100 -18.52 3.59 3.28
N LEU A 101 -17.35 4.19 3.04
CA LEU A 101 -16.37 3.68 2.08
C LEU A 101 -15.82 2.31 2.49
N GLN A 102 -15.58 2.10 3.79
CA GLN A 102 -15.17 0.81 4.34
C GLN A 102 -16.19 -0.30 4.01
N GLN A 103 -17.49 -0.02 4.19
CA GLN A 103 -18.55 -0.95 3.81
C GLN A 103 -18.57 -1.20 2.30
N ARG A 104 -18.53 -0.14 1.49
CA ARG A 104 -18.57 -0.25 0.01
C ARG A 104 -17.40 -1.06 -0.55
N TYR A 105 -16.18 -0.78 -0.12
CA TYR A 105 -15.00 -1.48 -0.62
C TYR A 105 -14.74 -2.79 0.14
N GLY A 106 -15.46 -3.03 1.24
CA GLY A 106 -15.36 -4.23 2.07
C GLY A 106 -14.02 -4.34 2.80
N VAL A 107 -13.52 -3.22 3.34
CA VAL A 107 -12.24 -3.13 4.08
C VAL A 107 -12.48 -2.58 5.49
N THR A 108 -11.61 -2.90 6.44
CA THR A 108 -11.76 -2.46 7.84
C THR A 108 -10.62 -1.57 8.36
N SER A 109 -9.56 -1.36 7.56
CA SER A 109 -8.46 -0.47 7.94
C SER A 109 -8.96 0.98 8.12
N PRO A 110 -8.68 1.65 9.25
CA PRO A 110 -9.01 3.05 9.46
C PRO A 110 -8.09 4.04 8.71
N GLY A 111 -6.92 3.57 8.26
CA GLY A 111 -5.94 4.35 7.49
C GLY A 111 -5.99 4.11 5.98
N GLY A 112 -6.92 3.30 5.50
CA GLY A 112 -6.94 2.92 4.08
C GLY A 112 -5.89 1.87 3.72
N ASN A 113 -5.53 1.85 2.45
CA ASN A 113 -4.70 0.82 1.81
C ASN A 113 -4.10 1.34 0.48
N VAL A 114 -3.32 0.50 -0.20
CA VAL A 114 -2.73 0.84 -1.51
C VAL A 114 -3.77 1.26 -2.55
N THR A 115 -4.99 0.70 -2.52
CA THR A 115 -6.05 1.09 -3.46
C THR A 115 -6.49 2.53 -3.21
N SER A 116 -6.86 2.87 -1.97
CA SER A 116 -7.31 4.23 -1.65
C SER A 116 -6.20 5.27 -1.86
N ASN A 117 -5.01 5.06 -1.30
CA ASN A 117 -4.02 6.14 -1.22
C ASN A 117 -3.11 6.23 -2.46
N PHE A 118 -2.97 5.15 -3.23
CA PHE A 118 -2.17 5.15 -4.45
C PHE A 118 -3.02 4.94 -5.69
N TYR A 119 -3.75 3.83 -5.85
CA TYR A 119 -4.44 3.57 -7.12
C TYR A 119 -5.50 4.61 -7.47
N CYS A 120 -6.25 5.08 -6.47
CA CYS A 120 -7.33 6.05 -6.67
C CYS A 120 -6.88 7.52 -6.58
N ASN A 121 -5.60 7.80 -6.35
CA ASN A 121 -5.08 9.16 -6.12
C ASN A 121 -4.38 9.75 -7.36
N TYR A 122 -4.87 9.45 -8.56
CA TYR A 122 -4.33 9.95 -9.83
C TYR A 122 -5.41 10.54 -10.71
N ASP A 123 -5.08 11.63 -11.40
CA ASP A 123 -5.92 12.18 -12.46
C ASP A 123 -5.66 11.48 -13.81
N SER A 124 -6.34 11.93 -14.86
CA SER A 124 -6.20 11.40 -16.22
C SER A 124 -4.82 11.64 -16.83
N ASP A 125 -4.04 12.58 -16.28
CA ASP A 125 -2.71 12.97 -16.76
C ASP A 125 -1.60 12.32 -15.93
N ASP A 126 -1.93 11.31 -15.12
CA ASP A 126 -1.01 10.59 -14.24
C ASP A 126 -0.34 11.46 -13.15
N ASN A 127 -0.97 12.56 -12.75
CA ASN A 127 -0.53 13.38 -11.62
C ASN A 127 -1.18 12.93 -10.31
N LEU A 128 -0.45 13.08 -9.20
CA LEU A 128 -1.03 12.91 -7.86
C LEU A 128 -2.03 14.03 -7.59
N VAL A 129 -3.28 13.67 -7.28
CA VAL A 129 -4.34 14.65 -6.98
C VAL A 129 -4.17 15.21 -5.57
N TYR A 130 -3.99 14.33 -4.59
CA TYR A 130 -3.81 14.69 -3.19
C TYR A 130 -2.37 14.43 -2.77
N THR A 131 -1.62 15.50 -2.53
CA THR A 131 -0.20 15.47 -2.12
C THR A 131 -0.02 16.05 -0.72
N PHE A 132 1.02 15.56 -0.04
CA PHE A 132 1.35 15.95 1.31
C PHE A 132 2.45 17.02 1.38
N ASN A 133 3.45 16.98 0.49
CA ASN A 133 4.62 17.87 0.55
C ASN A 133 4.43 19.17 -0.24
N VAL A 134 3.23 19.75 -0.21
CA VAL A 134 2.95 21.03 -0.89
C VAL A 134 3.82 22.13 -0.31
N GLY A 135 4.47 22.92 -1.18
CA GLY A 135 5.37 24.00 -0.80
C GLY A 135 6.80 23.57 -0.46
N MET A 136 7.10 22.27 -0.43
CA MET A 136 8.45 21.76 -0.19
C MET A 136 9.33 21.82 -1.45
N PRO A 137 10.67 21.76 -1.31
CA PRO A 137 11.60 21.69 -2.45
C PRO A 137 11.25 20.60 -3.47
N ASP A 138 11.54 20.87 -4.74
CA ASP A 138 11.21 19.97 -5.87
C ASP A 138 11.69 18.55 -5.67
N ALA A 139 12.87 18.36 -5.09
CA ALA A 139 13.42 17.03 -4.83
C ALA A 139 12.56 16.20 -3.83
N ILE A 140 11.89 16.84 -2.88
CA ILE A 140 10.96 16.17 -1.95
C ILE A 140 9.66 15.83 -2.66
N ARG A 141 9.09 16.80 -3.40
CA ARG A 141 7.84 16.60 -4.14
C ARG A 141 7.98 15.53 -5.23
N ALA A 142 9.11 15.53 -5.94
CA ALA A 142 9.44 14.50 -6.93
C ALA A 142 9.60 13.12 -6.28
N ALA A 143 10.20 13.03 -5.09
CA ALA A 143 10.32 11.77 -4.36
C ALA A 143 8.95 11.22 -3.92
N GLU A 144 8.03 12.08 -3.48
CA GLU A 144 6.64 11.71 -3.18
C GLU A 144 5.94 11.15 -4.43
N TYR A 145 6.02 11.89 -5.55
CA TYR A 145 5.44 11.46 -6.82
C TYR A 145 5.99 10.11 -7.28
N HIS A 146 7.32 9.99 -7.41
CA HIS A 146 7.94 8.79 -7.94
C HIS A 146 7.71 7.56 -7.05
N PHE A 147 7.67 7.75 -5.72
CA PHE A 147 7.33 6.65 -4.82
C PHE A 147 5.87 6.22 -4.96
N GLY A 148 4.94 7.18 -4.94
CA GLY A 148 3.51 6.89 -5.12
C GLY A 148 3.20 6.25 -6.46
N HIS A 149 3.93 6.65 -7.51
CA HIS A 149 3.68 6.20 -8.89
C HIS A 149 4.12 4.77 -9.16
N ILE A 150 5.02 4.19 -8.35
CA ILE A 150 5.43 2.77 -8.46
C ILE A 150 4.20 1.85 -8.49
N PHE A 151 3.25 2.09 -7.58
CA PHE A 151 2.09 1.22 -7.37
C PHE A 151 1.16 1.18 -8.59
N PRO A 152 0.55 2.29 -9.05
CA PRO A 152 -0.34 2.26 -10.20
C PRO A 152 0.40 1.94 -11.51
N ALA A 153 1.68 2.30 -11.64
CA ALA A 153 2.46 1.97 -12.85
C ALA A 153 2.67 0.45 -12.98
N MET A 154 3.01 -0.23 -11.88
CA MET A 154 3.11 -1.69 -11.86
C MET A 154 1.77 -2.35 -12.19
N GLU A 155 0.68 -1.86 -11.61
CA GLU A 155 -0.65 -2.44 -11.82
C GLU A 155 -1.12 -2.27 -13.27
N ARG A 156 -0.94 -1.08 -13.86
CA ARG A 156 -1.26 -0.80 -15.27
C ARG A 156 -0.42 -1.60 -16.24
N GLN A 157 0.90 -1.64 -16.04
CA GLN A 157 1.81 -2.46 -16.86
C GLN A 157 1.47 -3.96 -16.76
N GLY A 158 0.97 -4.39 -15.60
CA GLY A 158 0.57 -5.76 -15.32
C GLY A 158 -0.77 -6.19 -15.93
N LEU A 159 -1.57 -5.29 -16.50
CA LEU A 159 -2.91 -5.63 -17.02
C LEU A 159 -2.93 -6.85 -17.97
N PRO A 160 -2.01 -6.98 -18.95
CA PRO A 160 -1.96 -8.17 -19.82
C PRO A 160 -1.71 -9.49 -19.09
N ILE A 161 -1.07 -9.46 -17.91
CA ILE A 161 -0.78 -10.65 -17.11
C ILE A 161 -2.09 -11.28 -16.64
N TYR A 162 -3.05 -10.49 -16.17
CA TYR A 162 -4.37 -11.00 -15.75
C TYR A 162 -5.11 -11.69 -16.88
N TYR A 163 -5.11 -11.09 -18.07
CA TYR A 163 -5.71 -11.68 -19.26
C TYR A 163 -5.09 -13.05 -19.55
N HIS A 164 -3.75 -13.13 -19.58
CA HIS A 164 -3.08 -14.39 -19.86
C HIS A 164 -3.26 -15.44 -18.75
N MET A 165 -3.38 -15.05 -17.48
CA MET A 165 -3.73 -15.97 -16.40
C MET A 165 -5.11 -16.60 -16.62
N VAL A 166 -6.12 -15.79 -16.96
CA VAL A 166 -7.48 -16.28 -17.27
C VAL A 166 -7.44 -17.20 -18.49
N MET A 167 -6.76 -16.80 -19.56
CA MET A 167 -6.70 -17.59 -20.78
C MET A 167 -5.91 -18.90 -20.61
N ALA A 168 -4.85 -18.90 -19.79
CA ALA A 168 -4.12 -20.11 -19.42
C ALA A 168 -5.01 -21.08 -18.63
N ILE A 169 -5.82 -20.58 -17.69
CA ILE A 169 -6.80 -21.39 -16.95
C ILE A 169 -7.82 -22.02 -17.91
N LEU A 170 -8.41 -21.22 -18.80
CA LEU A 170 -9.43 -21.70 -19.74
C LEU A 170 -8.86 -22.72 -20.73
N SER A 171 -7.66 -22.47 -21.27
CA SER A 171 -6.97 -23.39 -22.18
C SER A 171 -6.61 -24.70 -21.47
N SER A 172 -6.12 -24.63 -20.23
CA SER A 172 -5.78 -25.81 -19.43
C SER A 172 -7.01 -26.66 -19.13
N LYS A 173 -8.18 -26.06 -18.90
CA LYS A 173 -9.45 -26.79 -18.69
C LYS A 173 -9.95 -27.51 -19.94
N ARG A 174 -9.55 -27.05 -21.13
CA ARG A 174 -9.88 -27.66 -22.43
C ARG A 174 -8.81 -28.66 -22.89
N ASP A 175 -7.82 -28.93 -22.04
CA ASP A 175 -6.64 -29.74 -22.36
C ASP A 175 -5.86 -29.24 -23.59
N ASP A 176 -5.98 -27.93 -23.92
CA ASP A 176 -5.21 -27.30 -24.99
C ASP A 176 -3.82 -26.92 -24.47
N LEU A 177 -2.91 -27.89 -24.55
CA LEU A 177 -1.54 -27.74 -24.08
C LEU A 177 -0.79 -26.60 -24.80
N LYS A 178 -1.02 -26.44 -26.10
CA LYS A 178 -0.30 -25.46 -26.92
C LYS A 178 -0.66 -24.05 -26.47
N GLN A 179 -1.95 -23.74 -26.36
CA GLN A 179 -2.43 -22.43 -25.92
C GLN A 179 -2.08 -22.17 -24.46
N THR A 180 -2.17 -23.19 -23.59
CA THR A 180 -1.78 -23.07 -22.18
C THR A 180 -0.32 -22.62 -22.06
N VAL A 181 0.60 -23.31 -22.73
CA VAL A 181 2.03 -22.97 -22.72
C VAL A 181 2.27 -21.57 -23.32
N GLN A 182 1.59 -21.21 -24.40
CA GLN A 182 1.73 -19.89 -25.00
C GLN A 182 1.34 -18.77 -24.03
N HIS A 183 0.21 -18.89 -23.32
CA HIS A 183 -0.20 -17.90 -22.34
C HIS A 183 0.74 -17.83 -21.12
N LEU A 184 1.27 -18.97 -20.66
CA LEU A 184 2.27 -18.97 -19.57
C LEU A 184 3.57 -18.25 -19.96
N LYS A 185 4.01 -18.39 -21.22
CA LYS A 185 5.14 -17.62 -21.76
C LYS A 185 4.84 -16.13 -21.79
N SER A 186 3.67 -15.73 -22.28
CA SER A 186 3.27 -14.32 -22.29
C SER A 186 3.20 -13.71 -20.89
N ILE A 187 2.74 -14.47 -19.87
CA ILE A 187 2.82 -14.02 -18.46
C ILE A 187 4.28 -13.72 -18.09
N SER A 188 5.21 -14.64 -18.40
CA SER A 188 6.63 -14.46 -18.10
C SER A 188 7.24 -13.25 -18.83
N GLU A 189 6.83 -12.99 -20.07
CA GLU A 189 7.30 -11.86 -20.87
C GLU A 189 6.82 -10.51 -20.32
N HIS A 190 5.56 -10.43 -19.85
CA HIS A 190 5.00 -9.21 -19.26
C HIS A 190 5.43 -9.00 -17.80
N LEU A 191 5.66 -10.07 -17.04
CA LEU A 191 6.01 -9.97 -15.62
C LEU A 191 7.37 -9.31 -15.42
N LYS A 192 8.37 -9.64 -16.22
CA LYS A 192 9.73 -9.09 -16.10
C LYS A 192 9.79 -7.56 -16.18
N PRO A 193 9.28 -6.88 -17.24
CA PRO A 193 9.26 -5.41 -17.29
C PRO A 193 8.37 -4.80 -16.21
N THR A 194 7.28 -5.45 -15.83
CA THR A 194 6.40 -4.99 -14.74
C THR A 194 7.15 -4.91 -13.41
N LEU A 195 7.86 -5.98 -13.03
CA LEU A 195 8.66 -6.02 -11.81
C LEU A 195 9.87 -5.06 -11.87
N LYS A 196 10.35 -4.73 -13.08
CA LYS A 196 11.46 -3.80 -13.29
C LYS A 196 11.11 -2.36 -12.89
N ILE A 197 9.85 -1.96 -12.97
CA ILE A 197 9.37 -0.62 -12.57
C ILE A 197 9.81 -0.26 -11.15
N PHE A 198 9.69 -1.21 -10.21
CA PHE A 198 10.15 -0.99 -8.83
C PHE A 198 11.64 -0.60 -8.77
N PHE A 199 12.49 -1.32 -9.50
CA PHE A 199 13.94 -1.07 -9.50
C PHE A 199 14.31 0.21 -10.22
N ASP A 200 13.60 0.55 -11.30
CA ASP A 200 13.85 1.76 -12.08
C ASP A 200 13.36 3.03 -11.40
N SER A 201 12.42 2.90 -10.46
CA SER A 201 11.89 4.00 -9.68
C SER A 201 12.63 4.18 -8.36
N LEU A 202 13.04 3.09 -7.69
CA LEU A 202 13.72 3.15 -6.39
C LEU A 202 15.24 3.42 -6.54
N VAL A 203 15.57 4.49 -7.25
CA VAL A 203 16.93 5.03 -7.42
C VAL A 203 16.99 6.45 -6.86
N ASP A 204 18.16 6.86 -6.38
CA ASP A 204 18.31 8.11 -5.61
C ASP A 204 17.93 9.37 -6.41
N SER A 205 18.08 9.31 -7.75
CA SER A 205 17.68 10.40 -8.66
C SER A 205 16.17 10.59 -8.80
N LYS A 206 15.34 9.61 -8.39
CA LYS A 206 13.88 9.67 -8.42
C LYS A 206 13.30 9.69 -7.02
N VAL A 207 13.70 8.71 -6.20
CA VAL A 207 13.31 8.60 -4.79
C VAL A 207 14.59 8.75 -3.97
N SER A 208 14.90 9.97 -3.56
CA SER A 208 16.12 10.21 -2.79
C SER A 208 16.04 9.57 -1.40
N LYS A 209 17.05 8.79 -1.02
CA LYS A 209 17.15 8.20 0.32
C LYS A 209 17.14 9.27 1.41
N LYS A 210 17.73 10.44 1.13
CA LYS A 210 17.78 11.59 2.04
C LYS A 210 16.39 12.06 2.46
N TYR A 211 15.42 12.03 1.54
CA TYR A 211 14.09 12.57 1.77
C TYR A 211 13.04 11.51 2.04
N TRP A 212 13.22 10.30 1.48
CA TRP A 212 12.18 9.27 1.49
C TRP A 212 11.68 8.94 2.90
N MET A 213 12.59 8.65 3.84
CA MET A 213 12.18 8.22 5.18
C MET A 213 11.37 9.29 5.92
N ARG A 214 11.80 10.54 5.74
CA ARG A 214 11.37 11.70 6.51
C ARG A 214 10.10 12.34 5.94
N TYR A 215 9.99 12.42 4.62
CA TYR A 215 8.93 13.15 3.92
C TYR A 215 7.96 12.29 3.11
N VAL A 216 8.31 11.02 2.83
CA VAL A 216 7.52 10.17 1.93
C VAL A 216 6.99 8.94 2.64
N GLN A 217 7.83 8.16 3.32
CA GLN A 217 7.44 6.92 3.96
C GLN A 217 6.64 7.15 5.24
N GLY A 218 7.05 8.11 6.08
CA GLY A 218 6.47 8.28 7.41
C GLY A 218 4.97 8.53 7.38
N ILE A 219 4.51 9.41 6.50
CA ILE A 219 3.08 9.73 6.36
C ILE A 219 2.25 8.52 5.91
N GLN A 220 2.85 7.52 5.25
CA GLN A 220 2.17 6.29 4.81
C GLN A 220 2.04 5.24 5.94
N GLY A 221 2.70 5.47 7.08
CA GLY A 221 2.47 4.71 8.28
C GLY A 221 1.04 4.90 8.80
N TRP A 222 0.56 3.90 9.52
CA TRP A 222 -0.59 4.06 10.41
C TRP A 222 -0.09 3.84 11.84
N ALA A 223 -0.18 2.66 12.46
CA ALA A 223 0.21 2.44 13.87
C ALA A 223 -0.75 3.11 14.86
N ALA A 224 -2.04 3.11 14.55
CA ALA A 224 -3.10 3.40 15.52
C ALA A 224 -4.15 2.32 15.37
N GLY A 225 -4.97 2.21 16.40
CA GLY A 225 -5.98 1.21 16.55
C GLY A 225 -7.26 1.76 17.14
N ASN A 226 -8.14 0.83 17.45
CA ASN A 226 -9.37 1.08 18.18
C ASN A 226 -9.49 0.03 19.28
N MET A 227 -10.21 0.38 20.34
CA MET A 227 -10.62 -0.59 21.35
C MET A 227 -11.84 -1.36 20.83
N VAL A 228 -11.72 -2.68 20.71
CA VAL A 228 -12.81 -3.59 20.34
C VAL A 228 -12.89 -4.66 21.41
N ASP A 229 -14.04 -4.77 22.08
CA ASP A 229 -14.26 -5.71 23.18
C ASP A 229 -13.15 -5.65 24.25
N SER A 230 -12.79 -4.44 24.67
CA SER A 230 -11.71 -4.15 25.62
C SER A 230 -10.30 -4.59 25.18
N LYS A 231 -10.11 -4.93 23.90
CA LYS A 231 -8.80 -5.24 23.31
C LYS A 231 -8.39 -4.15 22.33
N TYR A 232 -7.15 -3.69 22.45
CA TYR A 232 -6.57 -2.78 21.47
C TYR A 232 -6.24 -3.55 20.20
N ILE A 233 -6.83 -3.13 19.09
CA ILE A 233 -6.55 -3.68 17.76
C ILE A 233 -5.78 -2.64 16.96
N GLU A 234 -4.48 -2.87 16.80
CA GLU A 234 -3.63 -2.02 15.97
C GLU A 234 -3.77 -2.35 14.48
N TYR A 235 -3.70 -1.30 13.66
CA TYR A 235 -3.64 -1.41 12.20
C TYR A 235 -2.29 -0.95 11.66
N ASP A 236 -1.76 -1.75 10.74
CA ASP A 236 -0.63 -1.45 9.87
C ASP A 236 -0.93 -0.31 8.89
N GLY A 237 0.12 0.41 8.48
CA GLY A 237 0.07 1.37 7.38
C GLY A 237 0.15 0.70 6.00
N LEU A 238 0.45 1.50 4.99
CA LEU A 238 0.50 1.05 3.60
C LEU A 238 1.77 0.27 3.29
N SER A 239 1.63 -0.76 2.45
CA SER A 239 2.73 -1.66 2.12
C SER A 239 2.67 -2.17 0.69
N GLY A 240 3.85 -2.47 0.14
CA GLY A 240 3.96 -3.27 -1.07
C GLY A 240 3.34 -4.67 -0.97
N ASN A 241 3.10 -5.17 0.25
CA ASN A 241 2.38 -6.43 0.44
C ASN A 241 0.88 -6.35 0.14
N GLN A 242 0.34 -5.18 -0.20
CA GLN A 242 -1.06 -4.96 -0.57
C GLN A 242 -1.27 -4.89 -2.09
N LEU A 243 -0.22 -5.04 -2.92
CA LEU A 243 -0.34 -5.02 -4.39
C LEU A 243 -1.16 -6.20 -4.91
N LEU A 244 -2.19 -5.90 -5.69
CA LEU A 244 -3.07 -6.89 -6.31
C LEU A 244 -2.30 -7.85 -7.23
N LEU A 245 -1.44 -7.31 -8.09
CA LEU A 245 -0.65 -8.11 -9.04
C LEU A 245 0.09 -9.25 -8.35
N LEU A 246 0.77 -8.97 -7.23
CA LEU A 246 1.55 -9.97 -6.52
C LEU A 246 0.64 -11.04 -5.88
N HIS A 247 -0.52 -10.65 -5.35
CA HIS A 247 -1.50 -11.58 -4.78
C HIS A 247 -2.08 -12.51 -5.83
N CYS A 248 -2.43 -11.96 -6.99
CA CYS A 248 -3.02 -12.71 -8.09
C CYS A 248 -2.02 -13.69 -8.72
N VAL A 249 -0.77 -13.27 -8.96
CA VAL A 249 0.26 -14.18 -9.51
C VAL A 249 0.60 -15.28 -8.51
N ASP A 250 0.73 -14.97 -7.21
CA ASP A 250 0.92 -16.00 -6.17
C ASP A 250 -0.23 -17.01 -6.14
N ALA A 251 -1.47 -16.53 -6.14
CA ALA A 251 -2.66 -17.37 -6.15
C ALA A 251 -2.72 -18.27 -7.40
N PHE A 252 -2.43 -17.72 -8.59
CA PHE A 252 -2.39 -18.47 -9.84
C PHE A 252 -1.33 -19.58 -9.85
N LEU A 253 -0.17 -19.33 -9.24
CA LEU A 253 0.88 -20.33 -9.05
C LEU A 253 0.56 -21.37 -7.97
N GLY A 254 -0.58 -21.22 -7.28
CA GLY A 254 -1.01 -22.13 -6.20
C GLY A 254 -0.19 -21.96 -4.93
N LEU A 255 0.36 -20.76 -4.71
CA LEU A 255 1.14 -20.42 -3.51
C LEU A 255 0.21 -19.96 -2.38
N GLU A 256 0.68 -20.14 -1.15
CA GLU A 256 -0.04 -19.70 0.04
C GLU A 256 -0.19 -18.17 0.08
N PRO A 257 -1.36 -17.64 0.51
CA PRO A 257 -1.61 -16.20 0.56
C PRO A 257 -0.51 -15.39 1.25
N TYR A 258 -0.21 -14.21 0.73
CA TYR A 258 0.82 -13.33 1.29
C TYR A 258 0.43 -12.76 2.66
N LEU A 259 -0.82 -12.33 2.79
CA LEU A 259 -1.38 -11.80 4.02
C LEU A 259 -2.18 -12.87 4.76
N PRO A 260 -2.13 -12.90 6.10
CA PRO A 260 -3.13 -13.60 6.90
C PRO A 260 -4.55 -13.13 6.53
N ILE A 261 -5.55 -13.99 6.72
CA ILE A 261 -6.96 -13.68 6.39
C ILE A 261 -7.39 -12.34 7.01
N GLU A 262 -7.04 -12.11 8.27
CA GLU A 262 -7.31 -10.87 8.97
C GLU A 262 -6.79 -9.64 8.21
N ASN A 263 -5.51 -9.63 7.82
CA ASN A 263 -4.94 -8.50 7.06
C ASN A 263 -5.50 -8.40 5.64
N THR A 264 -5.84 -9.53 5.02
CA THR A 264 -6.53 -9.53 3.73
C THR A 264 -7.88 -8.80 3.84
N LEU A 265 -8.67 -9.06 4.90
CA LEU A 265 -9.94 -8.37 5.15
C LEU A 265 -9.75 -6.89 5.51
N ARG A 266 -8.68 -6.56 6.24
CA ARG A 266 -8.37 -5.18 6.63
C ARG A 266 -8.01 -4.30 5.45
N TYR A 267 -7.19 -4.80 4.52
CA TYR A 267 -6.49 -3.94 3.55
C TYR A 267 -6.86 -4.17 2.08
N ILE A 268 -7.35 -5.34 1.69
CA ILE A 268 -7.57 -5.66 0.27
C ILE A 268 -9.06 -5.51 -0.05
N PRO A 269 -9.49 -4.61 -0.97
CA PRO A 269 -10.88 -4.50 -1.38
C PRO A 269 -11.53 -5.83 -1.79
N HIS A 270 -12.84 -5.98 -1.54
CA HIS A 270 -13.52 -7.27 -1.72
C HIS A 270 -13.43 -7.84 -3.14
N LEU A 271 -13.64 -7.03 -4.18
CA LEU A 271 -13.50 -7.50 -5.58
C LEU A 271 -12.07 -7.94 -5.92
N GLN A 272 -11.06 -7.29 -5.33
CA GLN A 272 -9.67 -7.69 -5.48
C GLN A 272 -9.39 -9.03 -4.81
N ARG A 273 -9.99 -9.27 -3.62
CA ARG A 273 -9.93 -10.57 -2.94
C ARG A 273 -10.62 -11.67 -3.74
N GLU A 274 -11.79 -11.38 -4.31
CA GLU A 274 -12.54 -12.33 -5.13
C GLU A 274 -11.74 -12.76 -6.36
N LEU A 275 -11.09 -11.81 -7.04
CA LEU A 275 -10.24 -12.10 -8.17
C LEU A 275 -9.06 -13.02 -7.79
N SER A 276 -8.33 -12.69 -6.72
CA SER A 276 -7.23 -13.53 -6.23
C SER A 276 -7.72 -14.93 -5.81
N THR A 277 -8.89 -15.00 -5.15
CA THR A 277 -9.52 -16.27 -4.76
C THR A 277 -9.90 -17.12 -5.96
N ALA A 278 -10.42 -16.50 -7.03
CA ALA A 278 -10.74 -17.18 -8.28
C ALA A 278 -9.49 -17.78 -8.93
N PHE A 279 -8.37 -17.04 -8.96
CA PHE A 279 -7.09 -17.57 -9.45
C PHE A 279 -6.57 -18.73 -8.60
N SER A 280 -6.66 -18.64 -7.27
CA SER A 280 -6.27 -19.72 -6.37
C SER A 280 -7.09 -20.99 -6.62
N LYS A 281 -8.41 -20.86 -6.67
CA LYS A 281 -9.36 -21.97 -6.93
C LYS A 281 -9.10 -22.66 -8.26
N HIS A 282 -8.64 -21.92 -9.27
CA HIS A 282 -8.41 -22.44 -10.61
C HIS A 282 -6.93 -22.65 -10.95
N SER A 283 -6.03 -22.53 -9.97
CA SER A 283 -4.64 -22.88 -10.15
C SER A 283 -4.51 -24.35 -10.57
N PHE A 284 -3.72 -24.59 -11.62
CA PHE A 284 -3.56 -25.91 -12.23
C PHE A 284 -2.15 -26.47 -12.14
N ARG A 285 -1.24 -25.80 -11.42
CA ARG A 285 0.17 -26.23 -11.27
C ARG A 285 0.28 -27.65 -10.70
N ARG A 286 -0.36 -27.91 -9.57
CA ARG A 286 -0.38 -29.25 -8.93
C ARG A 286 -1.01 -30.32 -9.81
N LYS A 287 -2.02 -29.97 -10.61
CA LYS A 287 -2.63 -30.90 -11.58
C LYS A 287 -1.62 -31.23 -12.68
N ALA A 288 -0.91 -30.24 -13.20
CA ALA A 288 0.12 -30.44 -14.22
C ALA A 288 1.29 -31.29 -13.71
N GLU A 289 1.72 -31.10 -12.46
CA GLU A 289 2.75 -31.92 -11.80
C GLU A 289 2.32 -33.39 -11.72
N LYS A 290 1.11 -33.67 -11.20
CA LYS A 290 0.57 -35.04 -11.12
C LYS A 290 0.40 -35.71 -12.47
N ALA A 291 0.10 -34.93 -13.52
CA ALA A 291 -0.05 -35.41 -14.88
C ALA A 291 1.29 -35.52 -15.65
N ASN A 292 2.44 -35.28 -14.99
CA ASN A 292 3.77 -35.25 -15.62
C ASN A 292 3.86 -34.30 -16.84
N ASN A 293 3.10 -33.20 -16.82
CA ASN A 293 3.11 -32.22 -17.89
C ASN A 293 4.30 -31.25 -17.70
N SER A 294 5.49 -31.74 -18.03
CA SER A 294 6.76 -31.05 -17.82
C SER A 294 6.82 -29.66 -18.48
N ARG A 295 6.15 -29.47 -19.62
CA ARG A 295 6.12 -28.18 -20.33
C ARG A 295 5.35 -27.13 -19.54
N VAL A 296 4.17 -27.45 -19.03
CA VAL A 296 3.38 -26.51 -18.21
C VAL A 296 4.09 -26.20 -16.90
N VAL A 297 4.63 -27.23 -16.23
CA VAL A 297 5.38 -27.06 -14.99
C VAL A 297 6.58 -26.14 -15.19
N ALA A 298 7.37 -26.35 -16.24
CA ALA A 298 8.54 -25.52 -16.53
C ALA A 298 8.21 -24.04 -16.72
N GLU A 299 7.10 -23.73 -17.41
CA GLU A 299 6.68 -22.33 -17.61
C GLU A 299 6.13 -21.70 -16.33
N MET A 300 5.36 -22.44 -15.52
CA MET A 300 4.92 -21.93 -14.21
C MET A 300 6.11 -21.71 -13.26
N ASP A 301 7.11 -22.59 -13.29
CA ASP A 301 8.36 -22.42 -12.55
C ASP A 301 9.16 -21.21 -13.02
N SER A 302 9.11 -20.89 -14.32
CA SER A 302 9.72 -19.67 -14.87
C SER A 302 9.10 -18.41 -14.25
N ILE A 303 7.78 -18.35 -14.18
CA ILE A 303 7.04 -17.25 -13.52
C ILE A 303 7.43 -17.17 -12.03
N ALA A 304 7.44 -18.31 -11.32
CA ALA A 304 7.83 -18.38 -9.91
C ALA A 304 9.28 -17.91 -9.67
N LYS A 305 10.22 -18.25 -10.57
CA LYS A 305 11.61 -17.79 -10.52
C LYS A 305 11.72 -16.27 -10.64
N GLN A 306 10.93 -15.63 -11.49
CA GLN A 306 10.91 -14.17 -11.61
C GLN A 306 10.43 -13.50 -10.32
N LEU A 307 9.34 -14.00 -9.72
CA LEU A 307 8.88 -13.52 -8.42
C LEU A 307 9.93 -13.71 -7.32
N ARG A 308 10.62 -14.85 -7.32
CA ARG A 308 11.71 -15.13 -6.38
C ARG A 308 12.84 -14.11 -6.51
N LEU A 309 13.27 -13.81 -7.73
CA LEU A 309 14.32 -12.82 -7.99
C LEU A 309 13.87 -11.43 -7.55
N PHE A 310 12.62 -11.06 -7.83
CA PHE A 310 12.05 -9.79 -7.38
C PHE A 310 12.05 -9.70 -5.86
N ARG A 311 11.58 -10.72 -5.14
CA ARG A 311 11.57 -10.74 -3.66
C ARG A 311 12.96 -10.61 -3.06
N ALA A 312 13.94 -11.34 -3.61
CA ALA A 312 15.33 -11.27 -3.17
C ALA A 312 15.93 -9.87 -3.40
N SER A 313 15.66 -9.27 -4.56
CA SER A 313 16.16 -7.95 -4.94
C SER A 313 15.43 -6.81 -4.21
N HIS A 314 14.13 -6.96 -3.95
CA HIS A 314 13.34 -6.02 -3.18
C HIS A 314 13.94 -5.85 -1.78
N ARG A 315 14.29 -6.97 -1.14
CA ARG A 315 14.97 -6.98 0.17
C ARG A 315 16.23 -6.12 0.15
N SER A 316 17.16 -6.40 -0.76
CA SER A 316 18.45 -5.66 -0.82
C SER A 316 18.30 -4.20 -1.21
N ARG A 317 17.26 -3.85 -1.98
CA ARG A 317 16.98 -2.47 -2.42
C ARG A 317 16.26 -1.63 -1.37
N ALA A 318 15.43 -2.23 -0.53
CA ALA A 318 14.71 -1.52 0.53
C ALA A 318 15.61 -1.18 1.72
N THR A 319 16.58 -2.04 2.06
CA THR A 319 17.45 -1.86 3.24
C THR A 319 18.13 -0.48 3.30
N PRO A 320 18.78 0.05 2.23
CA PRO A 320 19.44 1.35 2.29
C PRO A 320 18.49 2.51 2.58
N TYR A 321 17.21 2.42 2.17
CA TYR A 321 16.19 3.42 2.45
C TYR A 321 15.72 3.33 3.91
N LEU A 322 15.54 2.10 4.40
CA LEU A 322 15.11 1.83 5.77
C LEU A 322 16.19 2.18 6.82
N SER A 323 17.46 2.17 6.43
CA SER A 323 18.59 2.48 7.31
C SER A 323 18.88 3.97 7.48
N VAL A 324 18.16 4.86 6.78
CA VAL A 324 18.37 6.31 6.92
C VAL A 324 17.85 6.77 8.30
N PRO A 325 18.67 7.46 9.12
CA PRO A 325 18.23 7.97 10.42
C PRO A 325 17.05 8.94 10.28
N ALA A 326 16.06 8.79 11.15
CA ALA A 326 14.91 9.68 11.28
C ALA A 326 14.67 9.97 12.77
N PRO A 327 15.54 10.78 13.42
CA PRO A 327 15.53 10.96 14.88
C PRO A 327 14.27 11.63 15.43
N GLU A 328 13.53 12.35 14.59
CA GLU A 328 12.26 12.98 14.95
C GLU A 328 11.16 11.99 15.33
N ARG A 329 11.27 10.71 14.94
CA ARG A 329 10.21 9.70 15.10
C ARG A 329 10.74 8.40 15.71
N LEU A 330 9.84 7.63 16.29
CA LEU A 330 10.06 6.23 16.64
C LEU A 330 10.24 5.41 15.38
N ILE A 331 10.98 4.31 15.50
CA ILE A 331 11.13 3.34 14.41
C ILE A 331 9.72 2.95 13.93
N MET A 332 9.53 2.99 12.61
CA MET A 332 8.28 2.60 11.96
C MET A 332 8.59 2.24 10.50
N THR A 333 8.04 1.13 10.01
CA THR A 333 8.23 0.68 8.63
C THR A 333 6.92 0.74 7.85
N ALA A 334 7.01 0.80 6.52
CA ALA A 334 5.82 0.78 5.67
C ALA A 334 5.20 -0.62 5.70
N GLY A 335 3.96 -0.72 6.18
CA GLY A 335 3.19 -1.98 6.18
C GLY A 335 3.30 -2.86 7.40
N LYS A 336 4.19 -2.52 8.33
CA LYS A 336 4.12 -3.02 9.70
C LYS A 336 4.43 -1.90 10.65
N SER A 337 3.45 -1.60 11.49
CA SER A 337 3.51 -0.68 12.61
C SER A 337 4.43 -1.27 13.67
N VAL A 338 5.72 -1.32 13.37
CA VAL A 338 6.72 -1.75 14.33
C VAL A 338 7.10 -0.53 15.12
N LEU A 339 6.31 -0.20 16.14
CA LEU A 339 6.74 0.71 17.19
C LEU A 339 7.87 0.04 17.97
N GLU A 340 8.78 0.85 18.49
CA GLU A 340 9.83 0.36 19.40
C GLU A 340 9.19 -0.48 20.52
N SER A 341 9.69 -1.69 20.68
CA SER A 341 9.25 -2.64 21.70
C SER A 341 10.45 -3.37 22.26
N ASP A 342 10.29 -4.09 23.37
CA ASP A 342 11.39 -4.88 23.96
C ASP A 342 12.03 -5.85 22.95
N ALA A 343 11.26 -6.31 21.95
CA ALA A 343 11.72 -7.19 20.88
C ALA A 343 12.37 -6.46 19.69
N ILE A 344 12.09 -5.17 19.50
CA ILE A 344 12.59 -4.36 18.36
C ILE A 344 13.12 -3.03 18.90
N GLN A 345 14.36 -3.07 19.35
CA GLN A 345 15.05 -1.98 20.04
C GLN A 345 15.76 -1.00 19.10
N ASN A 346 15.96 -1.38 17.84
CA ASN A 346 16.70 -0.56 16.87
C ASN A 346 16.36 -0.89 15.41
N VAL A 347 16.75 0.00 14.48
CA VAL A 347 16.49 -0.14 13.03
C VAL A 347 17.01 -1.47 12.47
N LYS A 348 18.15 -1.97 12.96
CA LYS A 348 18.71 -3.27 12.54
C LYS A 348 17.79 -4.43 12.94
N SER A 349 17.23 -4.41 14.14
CA SER A 349 16.25 -5.42 14.59
C SER A 349 14.93 -5.33 13.81
N ALA A 350 14.46 -4.12 13.48
CA ALA A 350 13.26 -3.92 12.64
C ALA A 350 13.47 -4.46 11.22
N ILE A 351 14.64 -4.20 10.62
CA ILE A 351 15.04 -4.78 9.33
C ILE A 351 15.15 -6.30 9.43
N GLY A 352 15.71 -6.84 10.53
CA GLY A 352 15.77 -8.28 10.78
C GLY A 352 14.40 -8.95 10.80
N PHE A 353 13.39 -8.31 11.38
CA PHE A 353 12.01 -8.81 11.37
C PHE A 353 11.40 -8.82 9.96
N LEU A 354 11.57 -7.74 9.19
CA LEU A 354 11.17 -7.69 7.78
C LEU A 354 11.89 -8.76 6.95
N ASP A 355 13.16 -8.99 7.22
CA ASP A 355 14.00 -9.98 6.56
C ASP A 355 13.46 -11.40 6.76
N VAL A 356 12.98 -11.75 7.96
CA VAL A 356 12.36 -13.06 8.23
C VAL A 356 11.11 -13.26 7.38
N LEU A 357 10.25 -12.24 7.27
CA LEU A 357 9.04 -12.30 6.43
C LEU A 357 9.39 -12.47 4.95
N LEU A 358 10.35 -11.69 4.45
CA LEU A 358 10.81 -11.79 3.07
C LEU A 358 11.49 -13.13 2.80
N LEU A 359 12.23 -13.69 3.76
CA LEU A 359 12.87 -15.00 3.66
C LEU A 359 11.83 -16.13 3.60
N LYS A 360 10.79 -16.10 4.44
CA LYS A 360 9.68 -17.06 4.37
C LYS A 360 9.04 -17.06 2.97
N ARG A 361 8.86 -15.88 2.38
CA ARG A 361 8.26 -15.73 1.04
C ARG A 361 9.20 -16.14 -0.09
N PHE A 362 10.50 -15.98 0.10
CA PHE A 362 11.52 -16.51 -0.78
C PHE A 362 11.55 -18.05 -0.77
N GLN A 363 11.29 -18.67 0.39
CA GLN A 363 11.24 -20.14 0.50
C GLN A 363 10.01 -20.74 -0.20
N GLN A 364 8.88 -20.03 -0.23
CA GLN A 364 7.65 -20.50 -0.90
C GLN A 364 7.74 -20.51 -2.43
N THR A 365 8.72 -19.83 -3.01
CA THR A 365 8.98 -19.85 -4.47
C THR A 365 10.14 -20.78 -4.83
N ARG A 366 10.49 -21.72 -3.94
CA ARG A 366 11.44 -22.79 -4.24
C ARG A 366 10.81 -23.90 -5.05
#